data_AF-A0A3D4MB95-F1
#
_entry.id   AF-A0A3D4MB95-F1
#
_cell.length_a   1.000
_cell.length_b   1.000
_cell.length_c   1.000
_cell.angle_alpha   90.00
_cell.angle_beta   90.00
_cell.angle_gamma   90.00
#
_symmetry.space_group_name_H-M   'P 1'
#
loop_
_entity.id
_entity.type
_entity.pdbx_description
1 polymer ?
#
loop_
_entity_poly.entity_id
_entity_poly.type
_entity_poly.pdbx_seq_one_letter_code
_entity_poly.pdbx_strand_id
1 'polypeptide(L)'
;MLHSSTTGLWDQRGEISLYVSSVAGFPANEWAAAIRGHWDNENRNHYVCDVSCGEDKSHIRYNPGIMARTRSFVLNIMRKNGIANVAKALWKALSALIKSWPTRRSDQR
;
A
#
# COMPACT_ATOMS: atom_id res chain seq x y z
N MET A 1 -23.76 -0.86 0.99
CA MET A 1 -25.08 -1.37 0.58
C MET A 1 -24.87 -2.70 -0.12
N LEU A 2 -25.79 -3.65 0.04
CA LEU A 2 -25.80 -4.88 -0.77
C LEU A 2 -26.90 -4.76 -1.81
N HIS A 3 -26.58 -5.14 -3.05
CA HIS A 3 -27.58 -5.23 -4.10
C HIS A 3 -28.22 -6.62 -4.07
N SER A 4 -29.53 -6.68 -3.89
CA SER A 4 -30.29 -7.93 -4.01
C SER A 4 -30.61 -8.20 -5.47
N SER A 5 -30.06 -9.27 -6.04
CA SER A 5 -30.38 -9.69 -7.42
C SER A 5 -31.81 -10.19 -7.57
N THR A 6 -32.46 -10.60 -6.48
CA THR A 6 -33.83 -11.11 -6.49
C THR A 6 -34.87 -9.99 -6.46
N THR A 7 -34.61 -8.90 -5.74
CA THR A 7 -35.57 -7.80 -5.57
C THR A 7 -35.17 -6.52 -6.32
N GLY A 8 -33.93 -6.41 -6.79
CA GLY A 8 -33.40 -5.21 -7.44
C GLY A 8 -33.21 -4.01 -6.49
N LEU A 9 -33.38 -4.23 -5.18
CA LEU A 9 -33.28 -3.19 -4.16
C LEU A 9 -31.91 -3.20 -3.49
N TRP A 10 -31.57 -2.06 -2.91
CA TRP A 10 -30.34 -1.85 -2.15
C TRP A 10 -30.63 -1.91 -0.65
N ASP A 11 -30.01 -2.87 0.03
CA ASP A 11 -30.11 -2.96 1.48
C ASP A 11 -28.95 -2.23 2.15
N GLN A 12 -29.26 -1.46 3.19
CA GLN A 12 -28.25 -0.85 4.03
C GLN A 12 -27.53 -1.94 4.83
N ARG A 13 -26.20 -1.92 4.76
CA ARG A 13 -25.33 -2.73 5.63
C ARG A 13 -24.84 -1.86 6.76
N GLY A 14 -25.02 -2.33 7.99
CA GLY A 14 -24.26 -1.87 9.15
C GLY A 14 -23.20 -2.89 9.52
N GLU A 15 -22.06 -2.42 10.02
CA GLU A 15 -21.04 -3.25 10.65
C GLU A 15 -20.76 -2.67 12.04
N ILE A 16 -20.60 -3.56 13.02
CA ILE A 16 -20.16 -3.18 14.36
C ILE A 16 -18.71 -3.62 14.50
N SER A 17 -17.81 -2.67 14.71
CA SER A 17 -16.40 -2.92 14.95
C SER A 17 -16.04 -2.52 16.38
N LEU A 18 -15.34 -3.39 17.10
CA LEU A 18 -14.86 -3.14 18.46
C LEU A 18 -13.37 -2.76 18.42
N TYR A 19 -13.00 -1.72 19.14
CA TYR A 19 -11.61 -1.22 19.21
C TYR A 19 -11.10 -1.28 20.66
N VAL A 20 -9.84 -1.65 20.83
CA VAL A 20 -9.17 -1.73 22.13
C VAL A 20 -7.97 -0.78 22.13
N SER A 21 -7.80 -0.03 23.22
CA SER A 21 -6.67 0.89 23.41
C SER A 21 -6.17 0.78 24.85
N SER A 22 -4.84 0.82 25.02
CA SER A 22 -4.20 0.96 26.33
C SER A 22 -4.24 2.39 26.87
N VAL A 23 -4.62 3.35 26.03
CA VAL A 23 -4.71 4.77 26.36
C VAL A 23 -6.19 5.13 26.59
N ALA A 24 -6.45 5.84 27.69
CA ALA A 24 -7.77 6.29 28.09
C ALA A 24 -7.83 7.83 28.17
N GLY A 25 -9.04 8.38 28.33
CA GLY A 25 -9.26 9.83 28.56
C GLY A 25 -9.53 10.67 27.31
N PHE A 26 -9.53 10.06 26.12
CA PHE A 26 -9.92 10.74 24.89
C PHE A 26 -11.43 10.62 24.62
N PRO A 27 -12.08 11.69 24.13
CA PRO A 27 -13.49 11.65 23.79
C PRO A 27 -13.76 10.79 22.53
N ALA A 28 -14.99 10.30 22.40
CA ALA A 28 -15.36 9.35 21.35
C ALA A 28 -15.13 9.89 19.92
N ASN A 29 -15.27 11.20 19.70
CA ASN A 29 -15.02 11.85 18.42
C ASN A 29 -13.54 11.82 18.02
N GLU A 30 -12.62 11.96 18.97
CA GLU A 30 -11.18 11.85 18.70
C GLU A 30 -10.79 10.42 18.33
N TRP A 31 -11.34 9.41 19.03
CA TRP A 31 -11.18 8.02 18.63
C TRP A 31 -11.73 7.75 17.23
N ALA A 32 -12.93 8.24 16.94
CA ALA A 32 -13.53 8.10 15.61
C ALA A 32 -12.65 8.73 14.51
N ALA A 33 -12.08 9.92 14.77
CA ALA A 33 -11.16 10.58 13.85
C ALA A 33 -9.86 9.76 13.66
N ALA A 34 -9.27 9.25 14.73
CA ALA A 34 -8.08 8.42 14.67
C ALA A 34 -8.32 7.11 13.89
N ILE A 35 -9.44 6.43 14.16
CA ILE A 35 -9.86 5.23 13.44
C ILE A 35 -10.02 5.57 11.95
N ARG A 36 -10.79 6.60 11.61
CA ARG A 36 -11.00 7.00 10.21
C ARG A 36 -9.69 7.38 9.50
N GLY A 37 -8.78 8.08 10.19
CA GLY A 37 -7.46 8.40 9.65
C GLY A 37 -6.58 7.17 9.43
N HIS A 38 -6.69 6.14 10.28
CA HIS A 38 -6.00 4.86 10.07
C HIS A 38 -6.47 4.19 8.77
N TRP A 39 -7.78 4.10 8.55
CA TRP A 39 -8.35 3.54 7.31
C TRP A 39 -7.95 4.32 6.06
N ASP A 40 -7.97 5.65 6.11
CA ASP A 40 -7.55 6.48 4.98
C ASP A 40 -6.08 6.23 4.59
N ASN A 41 -5.22 5.97 5.56
CA ASN A 41 -3.82 5.63 5.30
C ASN A 41 -3.68 4.25 4.66
N GLU A 42 -4.42 3.26 5.13
CA GLU A 42 -4.44 1.91 4.56
C GLU A 42 -4.96 1.93 3.12
N ASN A 43 -6.10 2.57 2.86
CA ASN A 43 -6.68 2.69 1.53
C ASN A 43 -5.75 3.37 0.52
N ARG A 44 -5.06 4.44 0.95
CA ARG A 44 -4.09 5.12 0.08
C ARG A 44 -2.88 4.26 -0.21
N ASN A 45 -2.49 3.36 0.70
CA ASN A 45 -1.30 2.53 0.56
C ASN A 45 -1.56 1.29 -0.30
N HIS A 46 -2.66 0.59 -0.02
CA HIS A 46 -2.97 -0.75 -0.53
C HIS A 46 -2.81 -0.86 -2.05
N TYR A 47 -3.59 -0.07 -2.81
CA TYR A 47 -3.54 -0.12 -4.29
C TYR A 47 -2.13 0.14 -4.86
N VAL A 48 -1.38 1.06 -4.25
CA VAL A 48 -0.03 1.40 -4.73
C VAL A 48 0.94 0.27 -4.45
N CYS A 49 0.85 -0.37 -3.28
CA CYS A 49 1.67 -1.53 -2.94
C CYS A 49 1.37 -2.73 -3.86
N ASP A 50 0.11 -3.08 -4.02
CA ASP A 50 -0.35 -4.21 -4.83
C ASP A 50 0.10 -4.06 -6.28
N VAL A 51 -0.23 -2.91 -6.89
CA VAL A 51 -0.10 -2.71 -8.32
C VAL A 51 1.23 -2.07 -8.70
N SER A 52 1.55 -0.91 -8.11
CA SER A 52 2.73 -0.14 -8.51
C SER A 52 4.03 -0.73 -7.96
N CYS A 53 4.02 -1.23 -6.72
CA CYS A 53 5.15 -1.92 -6.11
C CYS A 53 5.16 -3.43 -6.42
N GLY A 54 4.17 -3.93 -7.16
CA GLY A 54 4.09 -5.29 -7.67
C GLY A 54 3.98 -6.37 -6.59
N GLU A 55 3.30 -6.06 -5.48
CA GLU A 55 3.10 -7.01 -4.39
C GLU A 55 2.26 -8.22 -4.83
N ASP A 56 1.15 -7.99 -5.56
CA ASP A 56 0.30 -9.07 -6.09
C ASP A 56 1.07 -10.05 -6.99
N LYS A 57 2.03 -9.51 -7.74
CA LYS A 57 2.84 -10.27 -8.71
C LYS A 57 4.11 -10.84 -8.09
N SER A 58 4.32 -10.66 -6.78
CA SER A 58 5.55 -11.05 -6.13
C SER A 58 5.61 -12.56 -5.91
N HIS A 59 6.65 -13.20 -6.44
CA HIS A 59 6.92 -14.63 -6.23
C HIS A 59 7.86 -14.89 -5.04
N ILE A 60 8.15 -13.88 -4.21
CA ILE A 60 9.00 -14.05 -3.02
C ILE A 60 8.22 -14.85 -1.98
N ARG A 61 8.63 -16.10 -1.73
CA ARG A 61 7.99 -16.99 -0.75
C ARG A 61 8.78 -17.15 0.55
N TYR A 62 10.06 -16.82 0.55
CA TYR A 62 10.90 -16.80 1.74
C TYR A 62 10.90 -15.40 2.35
N ASN A 63 10.53 -15.29 3.63
CA ASN A 63 10.40 -14.03 4.36
C ASN A 63 9.59 -12.93 3.62
N PRO A 64 8.38 -13.21 3.11
CA PRO A 64 7.58 -12.25 2.32
C PRO A 64 7.29 -10.96 3.10
N GLY A 65 7.16 -11.04 4.42
CA GLY A 65 6.94 -9.89 5.30
C GLY A 65 8.11 -8.89 5.31
N ILE A 66 9.34 -9.30 5.01
CA ILE A 66 10.47 -8.36 4.85
C ILE A 66 10.24 -7.52 3.60
N MET A 67 9.86 -8.13 2.49
CA MET A 67 9.62 -7.41 1.24
C MET A 67 8.41 -6.46 1.35
N ALA A 68 7.32 -6.89 2.00
CA ALA A 68 6.16 -6.02 2.26
C ALA A 68 6.55 -4.76 3.05
N ARG A 69 7.41 -4.93 4.07
CA ARG A 69 7.92 -3.81 4.88
C ARG A 69 8.85 -2.90 4.09
N THR A 70 9.74 -3.46 3.27
CA THR A 70 10.61 -2.69 2.36
C THR A 70 9.80 -1.84 1.39
N ARG A 71 8.74 -2.39 0.78
CA ARG A 71 7.83 -1.61 -0.09
C ARG A 71 7.19 -0.45 0.66
N SER A 72 6.70 -0.71 1.86
CA SER A 72 6.10 0.32 2.72
C SER A 72 7.10 1.44 3.06
N PHE A 73 8.36 1.10 3.36
CA PHE A 73 9.41 2.09 3.60
C PHE A 73 9.72 2.94 2.36
N VAL A 74 9.91 2.29 1.21
CA VAL A 74 10.17 2.99 -0.06
C VAL A 74 9.02 3.95 -0.38
N LEU A 75 7.78 3.50 -0.26
CA LEU A 75 6.62 4.35 -0.51
C LEU A 75 6.54 5.53 0.45
N ASN A 76 6.80 5.31 1.74
CA ASN A 76 6.80 6.39 2.73
C ASN A 76 7.90 7.43 2.44
N ILE A 77 9.09 7.00 1.99
CA ILE A 77 10.16 7.90 1.55
C ILE A 77 9.73 8.69 0.31
N MET A 78 9.12 8.05 -0.68
CA MET A 78 8.60 8.73 -1.87
C MET A 78 7.55 9.79 -1.52
N ARG A 79 6.60 9.46 -0.64
CA ARG A 79 5.57 10.39 -0.17
C ARG A 79 6.16 11.55 0.62
N LYS A 80 7.12 11.29 1.51
CA LYS A 80 7.84 12.33 2.25
C LYS A 80 8.55 13.32 1.32
N ASN A 81 9.01 12.84 0.17
CA ASN A 81 9.63 13.67 -0.87
C ASN A 81 8.63 14.27 -1.87
N GLY A 82 7.32 14.21 -1.61
CA GLY A 82 6.28 14.81 -2.46
C GLY A 82 6.06 14.11 -3.80
N ILE A 83 6.49 12.85 -3.96
CA ILE A 83 6.27 12.11 -5.20
C ILE A 83 4.81 11.70 -5.31
N ALA A 84 4.08 12.34 -6.22
CA ALA A 84 2.66 12.05 -6.48
C ALA A 84 2.44 10.81 -7.37
N ASN A 85 3.36 10.51 -8.30
CA ASN A 85 3.24 9.37 -9.22
C ASN A 85 4.33 8.32 -8.96
N VAL A 86 3.97 7.31 -8.16
CA VAL A 86 4.87 6.25 -7.71
C VAL A 86 5.31 5.35 -8.85
N ALA A 87 4.39 4.94 -9.73
CA ALA A 87 4.70 4.08 -10.88
C ALA A 87 5.77 4.72 -11.80
N LYS A 88 5.63 6.02 -12.10
CA LYS A 88 6.61 6.77 -12.91
C LYS A 88 7.95 6.89 -12.20
N ALA A 89 7.96 7.10 -10.89
CA ALA A 89 9.19 7.18 -10.11
C ALA A 89 9.95 5.84 -10.10
N LEU A 90 9.24 4.73 -9.89
CA LEU A 90 9.81 3.38 -9.96
C LEU A 90 10.37 3.06 -11.35
N TRP A 91 9.63 3.40 -12.41
CA TRP A 91 10.09 3.20 -13.79
C TRP A 91 11.38 3.99 -14.10
N LYS A 92 11.47 5.25 -13.66
CA LYS A 92 12.68 6.07 -13.81
C LYS A 92 13.86 5.46 -13.05
N ALA A 93 13.64 5.03 -11.82
CA ALA A 93 14.68 4.41 -10.99
C ALA A 93 15.22 3.13 -11.64
N LEU A 94 14.32 2.26 -12.12
CA LEU A 94 14.70 1.04 -12.83
C LEU A 94 15.47 1.36 -14.13
N SER A 95 14.99 2.33 -14.91
CA SER A 95 15.65 2.74 -16.15
C SER A 95 17.06 3.29 -15.90
N ALA A 96 17.23 4.09 -14.84
CA ALA A 96 18.54 4.59 -14.43
C ALA A 96 19.46 3.45 -13.98
N LEU A 97 18.94 2.50 -13.19
CA LEU A 97 19.68 1.32 -12.75
C LEU A 97 20.18 0.50 -13.95
N ILE A 98 19.30 0.18 -14.90
CA ILE A 98 19.64 -0.59 -16.11
C ILE A 98 20.70 0.13 -16.94
N LYS A 99 20.58 1.45 -17.12
CA LYS A 99 21.58 2.25 -17.84
C LYS A 99 22.93 2.31 -17.12
N SER A 100 22.90 2.31 -15.79
CA SER A 100 24.11 2.33 -14.96
C SER A 100 24.75 0.95 -14.78
N TRP A 101 24.04 -0.13 -15.13
CA TRP A 101 24.56 -1.49 -15.01
C TRP A 101 25.69 -1.68 -16.02
N PRO A 102 26.92 -2.02 -15.57
CA PRO A 102 28.02 -2.21 -16.49
C PRO A 102 27.70 -3.42 -17.37
N THR A 103 27.57 -3.19 -18.67
CA THR A 103 27.45 -4.25 -19.68
C THR A 103 28.74 -5.07 -19.66
N ARG A 104 28.77 -6.20 -18.93
CA ARG A 104 29.95 -7.08 -18.91
C ARG A 104 29.55 -8.54 -19.16
N ARG A 105 29.68 -8.95 -20.43
CA ARG A 105 30.60 -10.03 -20.88
C ARG A 105 30.41 -10.32 -22.38
N SER A 106 31.23 -9.67 -23.20
CA SER A 106 31.77 -10.26 -24.43
C SER A 106 33.29 -10.05 -24.40
N ASP A 107 33.95 -10.54 -23.35
CA ASP A 107 35.41 -10.73 -23.35
C ASP A 107 35.82 -11.70 -22.23
N GLN A 108 35.57 -12.97 -22.52
CA GLN A 108 36.30 -14.12 -21.99
C GLN A 108 36.45 -15.05 -23.19
N ARG A 109 37.43 -14.74 -24.06
CA ARG A 109 38.09 -15.75 -24.87
C ARG A 109 39.19 -16.38 -24.03
#